data_AF-A0A376VQS8-F1
#
_entry.id   AF-A0A376VQS8-F1
#
_cell.length_a   1.000
_cell.length_b   1.000
_cell.length_c   1.000
_cell.angle_alpha   90.00
_cell.angle_beta   90.00
_cell.angle_gamma   90.00
#
_symmetry.space_group_name_H-M   'P 1'
#
loop_
_entity.id
_entity.type
_entity.pdbx_description
1 polymer ?
#
loop_
_entity_poly.entity_id
_entity_poly.type
_entity_poly.pdbx_seq_one_letter_code
_entity_poly.pdbx_strand_id
1 'polypeptide(L)' 'MRILNCYMANDSKGHFVTAKEAAKHNRQDVLCCVSCGCPLTLQRGNDGQPPWFEHDQMTVAEKNPAAMYLA' A
#
# COMPACT_ATOMS: atom_id res chain seq x y z
N MET A 1 12.42 -10.87 5.98
CA MET A 1 11.21 -10.40 5.27
C MET A 1 11.22 -8.88 5.32
N ARG A 2 11.35 -8.18 4.18
CA ARG A 2 11.31 -6.72 4.15
C ARG A 2 9.90 -6.29 3.71
N ILE A 3 9.17 -5.68 4.62
CA ILE A 3 7.90 -4.99 4.31
C ILE A 3 8.33 -3.68 3.65
N LEU A 4 8.02 -3.52 2.36
CA LEU A 4 8.26 -2.26 1.66
C LEU A 4 7.13 -1.30 2.00
N ASN A 5 7.48 -0.25 2.74
CA ASN A 5 6.57 0.86 3.02
C ASN A 5 6.36 1.65 1.72
N CYS A 6 5.10 1.75 1.29
CA CYS A 6 4.70 2.61 0.19
C CYS A 6 3.96 3.84 0.72
N TYR A 7 4.10 4.97 0.03
CA TYR A 7 3.40 6.20 0.41
C TYR A 7 2.34 6.60 -0.62
N MET A 8 2.20 5.80 -1.68
CA MET A 8 1.37 6.05 -2.85
C MET A 8 0.59 4.80 -3.21
N ALA A 9 -0.67 4.97 -3.58
CA ALA A 9 -1.57 3.91 -4.01
C ALA A 9 -2.56 4.44 -5.06
N ASN A 10 -3.24 3.54 -5.74
CA ASN A 10 -4.42 3.84 -6.54
C ASN A 10 -5.68 3.42 -5.77
N ASP A 11 -6.73 4.22 -5.82
CA ASP A 11 -8.06 3.80 -5.35
C ASP A 11 -8.72 2.84 -6.35
N SER A 12 -9.92 2.35 -6.01
CA SER A 12 -10.71 1.46 -6.85
C SER A 12 -11.13 2.06 -8.20
N LYS A 13 -11.01 3.38 -8.37
CA LYS A 13 -11.28 4.12 -9.62
C LYS A 13 -10.00 4.39 -10.41
N GLY A 14 -8.84 3.99 -9.91
CA GLY A 14 -7.54 4.24 -10.52
C GLY A 14 -6.99 5.64 -10.24
N HIS A 15 -7.56 6.39 -9.30
CA HIS A 15 -7.00 7.67 -8.89
C HIS A 15 -5.83 7.48 -7.95
N PHE A 16 -4.81 8.29 -8.16
CA PHE A 16 -3.66 8.35 -7.28
C PHE A 16 -4.03 8.95 -5.91
N VAL A 17 -3.60 8.27 -4.85
CA VAL A 17 -3.86 8.64 -3.46
C VAL A 17 -2.59 8.44 -2.64
N THR A 18 -2.28 9.42 -1.79
CA THR A 18 -1.19 9.31 -0.81
C THR A 18 -1.67 8.70 0.51
N ALA A 19 -0.75 8.08 1.27
CA ALA A 19 -1.08 7.52 2.59
C ALA A 19 -1.64 8.57 3.56
N LYS A 20 -1.17 9.81 3.47
CA LYS A 20 -1.66 10.94 4.27
C LYS A 20 -3.12 11.30 3.94
N GLU A 21 -3.48 11.33 2.66
CA GLU A 21 -4.86 11.58 2.24
C GLU A 21 -5.79 10.43 2.63
N ALA A 22 -5.34 9.19 2.42
CA ALA A 22 -6.09 8.00 2.80
C ALA A 22 -6.40 7.98 4.31
N ALA A 23 -5.40 8.30 5.15
CA ALA A 23 -5.57 8.40 6.61
C ALA A 23 -6.53 9.53 7.02
N LYS A 24 -6.40 10.72 6.41
CA LYS A 24 -7.23 11.89 6.73
C LYS A 24 -8.71 11.67 6.40
N HIS A 25 -9.01 11.03 5.28
CA HIS A 25 -10.39 10.85 4.80
C HIS A 25 -11.07 9.58 5.32
N ASN A 26 -10.41 8.83 6.22
CA ASN A 26 -10.90 7.54 6.71
C ASN A 26 -11.36 6.61 5.58
N ARG A 27 -10.60 6.59 4.47
CA ARG A 27 -11.00 5.83 3.28
C ARG A 27 -11.08 4.34 3.63
N GLN A 28 -12.22 3.73 3.31
CA GLN A 28 -12.45 2.29 3.41
C GLN A 28 -12.31 1.58 2.06
N ASP A 29 -11.97 2.33 1.00
CA ASP A 29 -11.78 1.76 -0.33
C ASP A 29 -10.57 0.83 -0.38
N VAL A 30 -10.65 -0.17 -1.25
CA VAL A 30 -9.51 -1.03 -1.59
C VAL A 30 -8.46 -0.16 -2.30
N LEU A 31 -7.27 -0.10 -1.72
CA LEU A 31 -6.12 0.61 -2.26
C LEU A 31 -5.15 -0.39 -2.90
N CYS A 32 -4.64 -0.07 -4.07
CA CYS A 32 -3.73 -0.92 -4.82
C CYS A 32 -2.39 -0.22 -5.04
N CYS A 33 -1.29 -0.97 -4.95
CA CYS A 33 0.04 -0.42 -5.22
C CYS A 33 0.16 0.02 -6.68
N VAL A 34 0.73 1.20 -6.89
CA VAL A 34 0.93 1.77 -8.24
C VAL A 34 1.90 0.91 -9.06
N SER A 35 2.90 0.30 -8.41
CA SER A 35 3.96 -0.45 -9.09
C SER A 35 3.57 -1.91 -9.40
N CYS A 36 2.82 -2.57 -8.52
CA CYS A 36 2.53 -4.00 -8.66
C CYS A 36 1.04 -4.35 -8.71
N GLY A 37 0.13 -3.39 -8.49
CA GLY A 37 -1.31 -3.62 -8.51
C GLY A 37 -1.85 -4.52 -7.38
N CYS A 38 -1.01 -4.86 -6.39
CA CYS A 38 -1.44 -5.65 -5.23
C CYS A 38 -2.23 -4.79 -4.25
N PRO A 39 -3.20 -5.38 -3.52
CA PRO A 39 -3.90 -4.67 -2.46
C PRO A 39 -2.92 -4.22 -1.37
N LEU A 40 -3.21 -3.06 -0.80
CA LEU A 40 -2.43 -2.40 0.23
C LEU A 40 -3.27 -2.21 1.49
N THR A 41 -2.62 -2.36 2.64
CA THR A 41 -3.18 -2.02 3.95
C THR A 41 -2.70 -0.63 4.35
N LEU A 42 -3.61 0.26 4.73
CA LEU A 42 -3.24 1.58 5.26
C LEU A 42 -2.85 1.45 6.74
N GLN A 43 -1.60 1.79 7.03
CA GLN A 43 -1.12 2.04 8.38
C GLN A 43 -1.19 3.54 8.67
N ARG A 44 -1.94 3.91 9.70
CA ARG A 44 -2.10 5.33 10.10
C ARG A 44 -0.87 5.91 10.77
N GLY A 45 0.11 5.07 11.08
CA GLY A 45 1.24 5.41 11.92
C GLY A 45 0.85 5.60 13.38
N ASN A 46 1.87 5.68 14.24
CA ASN A 46 1.76 6.02 15.66
C ASN A 46 2.68 7.22 15.95
N ASP A 47 2.72 7.73 17.19
CA ASP A 47 3.46 8.95 17.56
C ASP A 47 4.80 9.13 16.84
N GLY A 48 4.85 10.11 15.94
CA GLY A 48 6.03 10.51 15.17
C GLY A 48 6.22 9.83 13.81
N GLN A 49 5.45 8.79 13.47
CA GLN A 49 5.50 8.15 12.15
C GLN A 49 4.37 8.64 11.24
N PRO A 50 4.67 9.14 10.03
CA PRO A 50 3.62 9.48 9.07
C PRO A 50 2.88 8.22 8.62
N PRO A 51 1.62 8.29 8.18
CA PRO A 51 0.92 7.15 7.60
C PRO A 51 1.69 6.52 6.43
N TRP A 52 1.64 5.18 6.30
CA TRP A 52 2.20 4.43 5.17
C TRP A 52 1.25 3.32 4.72
N PHE A 53 1.53 2.74 3.56
CA PHE A 53 0.90 1.55 3.05
C PHE A 53 1.82 0.34 3.18
N GLU A 54 1.24 -0.78 3.55
CA GLU A 54 1.92 -2.07 3.58
C GLU A 54 1.34 -2.99 2.53
N HIS A 55 2.24 -3.72 1.87
CA HIS A 55 1.84 -4.82 1.01
C HIS A 55 1.44 -6.02 1.87
N ASP A 56 0.30 -6.62 1.55
CA ASP A 56 0.04 -7.98 2.00
C ASP A 56 0.93 -8.94 1.20
N GLN A 57 1.98 -9.44 1.86
CA GLN A 57 2.99 -10.32 1.27
C GLN A 57 2.39 -11.60 0.67
N MET A 58 1.24 -12.06 1.17
CA MET A 58 0.56 -13.23 0.61
C MET A 58 0.08 -12.95 -0.81
N THR A 59 -0.56 -11.81 -1.04
CA THR A 59 -1.00 -11.40 -2.39
C THR A 59 0.14 -11.01 -3.33
N VAL A 60 1.26 -10.48 -2.82
CA VAL A 60 2.44 -10.17 -3.66
C VAL A 60 3.04 -11.45 -4.23
N ALA A 61 3.18 -12.50 -3.39
CA ALA A 61 3.72 -13.79 -3.83
C ALA A 61 2.84 -14.46 -4.89
N GLU A 62 1.51 -14.32 -4.79
CA GLU A 62 0.56 -14.88 -5.77
C GLU A 62 0.53 -14.10 -7.09
N LYS A 63 0.54 -12.76 -7.05
CA LYS A 63 0.39 -11.94 -8.27
C LYS A 63 1.69 -11.65 -9.00
N ASN A 64 2.83 -11.68 -8.32
CA ASN A 64 4.13 -11.47 -8.94
C ASN A 64 5.26 -12.17 -8.15
N PRO A 65 5.51 -13.47 -8.40
CA PRO A 65 6.54 -14.21 -7.68
C PRO A 65 7.97 -13.63 -7.85
N ALA A 66 8.21 -12.84 -8.90
CA ALA A 66 9.49 -12.15 -9.12
C ALA A 66 9.67 -10.89 -8.26
N ALA A 67 8.58 -10.28 -7.77
CA ALA A 67 8.64 -9.07 -6.94
C ALA A 67 9.17 -9.33 -5.53
N MET A 68 9.23 -10.59 -5.08
CA MET A 68 9.83 -10.96 -3.79
C MET A 68 11.34 -10.67 -3.70
N TYR A 69 12.04 -10.60 -4.84
CA TYR A 69 13.51 -10.52 -4.90
C TYR A 69 14.08 -9.13 -5.22
N LEU A 70 13.24 -8.14 -5.55
CA LEU A 70 13.69 -6.80 -5.94
C LEU A 70 13.48 -5.74 -4.85
N ALA A 71 13.30 -6.18 -3.59
CA ALA A 71 13.24 -5.31 -2.41
C ALA A 71 14.61 -5.14 -1.74
#